data_AF-A0A9W8Z4R8-F1
#
_entry.id   AF-A0A9W8Z4R8-F1
#
_cell.length_a   1.000
_cell.length_b   1.000
_cell.length_c   1.000
_cell.angle_alpha   90.00
_cell.angle_beta   90.00
_cell.angle_gamma   90.00
#
_symmetry.space_group_name_H-M   'P 1'
#
loop_
_entity.id
_entity.type
_entity.pdbx_description
1 polymer ?
#
loop_
_entity_poly.entity_id
_entity_poly.type
_entity_poly.pdbx_seq_one_letter_code
_entity_poly.pdbx_strand_id
1 'polypeptide(L)'
;MQTPIQRWNPERNWSYKPFTRKWRKRALMFWLMPFELAGTVALLVLFAIAQPDLYRTQMWRIGHVWGFNSDPAIILYAKANHQPAPNVPFVWSLRLTDYNVAISVLSLFVLLVKLIGFIMRVWTPILGVFFSLAMTVMYTVSVYGQMGPDYYDPAHPSPMAWYIRYGCWPAVNFPNNALGSCRMAVGSYAVTVYMLAIYLACLVYAVYNMIPTAEEKEEIKAKKAMKGDDASSENGVVSDKVVFEMVSPPNKEYYGVPQQGPYTPGPNSQAQRGPFTPGPYTPSHHGQFTPGPYTPANQGQFTPGPYAPAQQGQFTPGPYTPRTQAFNSLDRRLPLRSD
;
A
#
# COMPACT_ATOMS: atom_id res chain seq x y z
N MET A 1 -58.77 15.20 10.89
CA MET A 1 -57.68 14.21 11.05
C MET A 1 -56.44 14.76 10.38
N GLN A 2 -55.55 15.41 11.14
CA GLN A 2 -54.24 15.85 10.64
C GLN A 2 -53.20 15.11 11.46
N THR A 3 -52.50 14.19 10.83
CA THR A 3 -51.37 13.46 11.39
C THR A 3 -50.21 14.42 11.60
N PRO A 4 -49.62 14.49 12.81
CA PRO A 4 -48.48 15.37 13.03
C PRO A 4 -47.26 14.78 12.30
N ILE A 5 -46.71 15.58 11.39
CA ILE A 5 -45.44 15.32 10.71
C ILE A 5 -44.36 15.20 11.78
N GLN A 6 -43.77 14.00 11.92
CA GLN A 6 -42.56 13.81 12.73
C GLN A 6 -41.47 14.73 12.18
N ARG A 7 -41.25 15.87 12.85
CA ARG A 7 -40.06 16.68 12.63
C ARG A 7 -38.86 15.81 12.96
N TRP A 8 -38.02 15.60 11.96
CA TRP A 8 -36.67 15.06 12.13
C TRP A 8 -35.99 15.79 13.29
N ASN A 9 -35.70 15.08 14.37
CA ASN A 9 -35.00 15.62 15.52
C ASN A 9 -33.49 15.45 15.28
N PRO A 10 -32.72 16.54 15.02
CA PRO A 10 -31.29 16.46 14.74
C PRO A 10 -30.43 16.12 15.98
N GLU A 11 -31.03 16.09 17.18
CA GLU A 11 -30.40 15.72 18.46
C GLU A 11 -30.18 14.19 18.61
N ARG A 12 -29.98 13.46 17.51
CA ARG A 12 -29.52 12.07 17.58
C ARG A 12 -28.05 12.08 17.98
N ASN A 13 -27.82 12.27 19.28
CA ASN A 13 -26.56 12.29 20.00
C ASN A 13 -25.66 11.16 19.55
N TRP A 14 -24.86 11.42 18.51
CA TRP A 14 -23.93 10.47 17.93
C TRP A 14 -22.80 10.26 18.94
N SER A 15 -23.05 9.34 19.88
CA SER A 15 -22.17 8.99 20.99
C SER A 15 -20.83 8.42 20.56
N TYR A 16 -20.74 8.04 19.28
CA TYR A 16 -19.61 7.35 18.71
C TYR A 16 -18.67 8.36 18.05
N LYS A 17 -17.52 8.63 18.65
CA LYS A 17 -16.49 9.50 18.07
C LYS A 17 -15.46 8.65 17.30
N PRO A 18 -15.65 8.37 15.98
CA PRO A 18 -14.74 7.52 15.22
C PRO A 18 -13.30 8.04 15.19
N PHE A 19 -13.14 9.37 15.19
CA PHE A 19 -11.84 10.03 15.02
C PHE A 19 -10.92 9.92 16.24
N THR A 20 -11.44 9.70 17.44
CA THR A 20 -10.63 9.64 18.68
C THR A 20 -10.27 8.21 19.08
N ARG A 21 -10.67 7.21 18.30
CA ARG A 21 -10.50 5.81 18.67
C ARG A 21 -9.06 5.33 18.45
N LYS A 22 -8.52 4.63 19.45
CA LYS A 22 -7.18 4.01 19.40
C LYS A 22 -7.29 2.55 18.98
N TRP A 23 -6.24 2.02 18.37
CA TRP A 23 -6.11 0.59 18.08
C TRP A 23 -6.07 -0.24 19.37
N ARG A 24 -6.80 -1.37 19.41
CA ARG A 24 -6.80 -2.28 20.56
C ARG A 24 -5.43 -2.96 20.74
N LYS A 25 -4.90 -3.57 19.67
CA LYS A 25 -3.56 -4.19 19.66
C LYS A 25 -2.74 -3.65 18.49
N ARG A 26 -1.81 -2.74 18.78
CA ARG A 26 -0.92 -2.16 17.76
C ARG A 26 0.07 -3.17 17.18
N ALA A 27 0.40 -4.20 17.96
CA ALA A 27 1.37 -5.22 17.57
C ALA A 27 1.00 -5.94 16.27
N LEU A 28 -0.29 -6.28 16.08
CA LEU A 28 -0.72 -7.02 14.88
C LEU A 28 -0.49 -6.21 13.60
N MET A 29 -0.83 -4.93 13.62
CA MET A 29 -0.62 -4.05 12.46
C MET A 29 0.87 -3.80 12.21
N PHE A 30 1.68 -3.76 13.28
CA PHE A 30 3.14 -3.67 13.16
C PHE A 30 3.75 -4.90 12.48
N TRP A 31 3.26 -6.10 12.80
CA TRP A 31 3.70 -7.34 12.16
C TRP A 31 3.25 -7.47 10.71
N LEU A 32 2.09 -6.91 10.34
CA LEU A 32 1.60 -6.90 8.95
C LEU A 32 2.44 -6.00 8.02
N MET A 33 3.07 -4.93 8.53
CA MET A 33 3.83 -3.98 7.71
C MET A 33 5.04 -4.60 6.97
N PRO A 34 5.90 -5.42 7.60
CA PRO A 34 6.95 -6.15 6.88
C PRO A 34 6.42 -7.05 5.76
N PHE A 35 5.27 -7.70 5.95
CA PHE A 35 4.65 -8.53 4.91
C PHE A 35 4.13 -7.70 3.73
N GLU A 36 3.55 -6.53 4.00
CA GLU A 36 3.18 -5.55 2.97
C GLU A 36 4.41 -5.05 2.21
N LEU A 37 5.53 -4.80 2.91
CA LEU A 37 6.77 -4.33 2.30
C LEU A 37 7.35 -5.40 1.37
N ALA A 38 7.44 -6.64 1.84
CA ALA A 38 7.95 -7.76 1.04
C ALA A 38 7.17 -7.93 -0.26
N GLY A 39 5.83 -7.91 -0.18
CA GLY A 39 4.98 -8.01 -1.37
C GLY A 39 5.07 -6.78 -2.28
N THR A 40 5.16 -5.57 -1.71
CA THR A 40 5.32 -4.33 -2.50
C THR A 40 6.64 -4.31 -3.27
N VAL A 41 7.75 -4.69 -2.64
CA VAL A 41 9.06 -4.78 -3.30
C VAL A 41 9.02 -5.81 -4.44
N ALA A 42 8.44 -6.98 -4.20
CA ALA A 42 8.27 -7.99 -5.23
C ALA A 42 7.44 -7.48 -6.43
N LEU A 43 6.31 -6.81 -6.18
CA LEU A 43 5.48 -6.25 -7.26
C LEU A 43 6.17 -5.12 -8.03
N LEU A 44 6.91 -4.25 -7.34
CA LEU A 44 7.66 -3.19 -8.01
C LEU A 44 8.66 -3.77 -9.01
N VAL A 45 9.41 -4.80 -8.60
CA VAL A 45 10.37 -5.48 -9.49
C VAL A 45 9.65 -6.19 -10.64
N LEU A 46 8.62 -6.99 -10.34
CA LEU A 46 7.91 -7.77 -11.35
C LEU A 46 7.20 -6.88 -12.38
N PHE A 47 6.55 -5.80 -11.94
CA PHE A 47 5.85 -4.88 -12.84
C PHE A 47 6.77 -3.92 -13.57
N ALA A 48 7.90 -3.52 -12.97
CA ALA A 48 8.92 -2.73 -13.68
C ALA A 48 9.53 -3.53 -14.84
N ILE A 49 9.81 -4.81 -14.62
CA ILE A 49 10.35 -5.70 -15.65
C ILE A 49 9.29 -5.99 -16.74
N ALA A 50 8.00 -6.02 -16.39
CA ALA A 50 6.93 -6.31 -17.34
C ALA A 50 6.68 -5.17 -18.36
N GLN A 51 7.04 -3.93 -18.04
CA GLN A 51 6.87 -2.76 -18.90
C GLN A 51 7.91 -2.70 -20.03
N PRO A 52 7.54 -2.21 -21.24
CA PRO A 52 6.18 -1.91 -21.69
C PRO A 52 5.41 -3.15 -22.16
N ASP A 53 6.11 -4.20 -22.58
CA ASP A 53 5.55 -5.43 -23.10
C ASP A 53 6.58 -6.56 -23.10
N LEU A 54 7.04 -6.98 -21.92
CA LEU A 54 8.03 -8.05 -21.86
C LEU A 54 7.46 -9.40 -22.30
N TYR A 55 6.25 -9.72 -21.83
CA TYR A 55 5.64 -11.04 -22.07
C TYR A 55 4.18 -11.00 -22.52
N ARG A 56 3.48 -9.85 -22.48
CA ARG A 56 2.04 -9.80 -22.72
C ARG A 56 1.70 -10.20 -24.17
N THR A 57 2.33 -9.59 -25.17
CA THR A 57 2.10 -9.96 -26.58
C THR A 57 2.59 -11.37 -26.89
N GLN A 58 3.69 -11.81 -26.26
CA GLN A 58 4.19 -13.17 -26.42
C GLN A 58 3.19 -14.21 -25.88
N MET A 59 2.66 -13.99 -24.67
CA MET A 59 1.67 -14.87 -24.07
C MET A 59 0.35 -14.84 -24.84
N TRP A 60 -0.05 -13.67 -25.35
CA TRP A 60 -1.23 -13.56 -26.20
C TRP A 60 -1.07 -14.43 -27.46
N ARG A 61 0.07 -14.31 -28.15
CA ARG A 61 0.37 -15.09 -29.36
C ARG A 61 0.42 -16.60 -29.11
N ILE A 62 1.04 -17.03 -28.00
CA ILE A 62 1.12 -18.46 -27.64
C ILE A 62 -0.28 -19.02 -27.43
N GLY A 63 -1.13 -18.32 -26.68
CA GLY A 63 -2.52 -18.73 -26.50
C GLY A 63 -3.24 -18.91 -27.84
N HIS A 64 -3.00 -18.00 -28.80
CA HIS A 64 -3.70 -18.00 -30.07
C HIS A 64 -3.31 -19.21 -30.93
N VAL A 65 -2.02 -19.57 -30.94
CA VAL A 65 -1.52 -20.76 -31.64
C VAL A 65 -2.18 -22.05 -31.13
N TRP A 66 -2.54 -22.08 -29.85
CA TRP A 66 -3.26 -23.20 -29.23
C TRP A 66 -4.79 -23.07 -29.28
N GLY A 67 -5.32 -21.98 -29.84
CA GLY A 67 -6.75 -21.70 -29.88
C GLY A 67 -7.36 -21.37 -28.50
N PHE A 68 -6.55 -20.90 -27.54
CA PHE A 68 -7.00 -20.60 -26.19
C PHE A 68 -7.46 -19.16 -25.98
N ASN A 69 -7.21 -18.25 -26.92
CA ASN A 69 -7.58 -16.84 -26.85
C ASN A 69 -7.55 -16.22 -28.26
N SER A 70 -7.90 -14.93 -28.33
CA SER A 70 -7.97 -14.17 -29.59
C SER A 70 -6.58 -13.90 -30.19
N ASP A 71 -6.50 -13.45 -31.45
CA ASP A 71 -5.22 -13.15 -32.11
C ASP A 71 -4.69 -11.73 -31.77
N PRO A 72 -3.44 -11.57 -31.28
CA PRO A 72 -2.82 -10.25 -31.12
C PRO A 72 -2.67 -9.47 -32.45
N ALA A 73 -2.65 -10.15 -33.61
CA ALA A 73 -2.51 -9.51 -34.91
C ALA A 73 -3.69 -8.59 -35.25
N ILE A 74 -4.77 -8.64 -34.48
CA ILE A 74 -5.91 -7.75 -34.68
C ILE A 74 -5.56 -6.26 -34.58
N ILE A 75 -4.62 -5.90 -33.71
CA ILE A 75 -4.15 -4.52 -33.57
C ILE A 75 -3.48 -4.08 -34.88
N LEU A 76 -2.68 -4.98 -35.48
CA LEU A 76 -2.00 -4.72 -36.73
C LEU A 76 -2.98 -4.68 -37.90
N TYR A 77 -3.95 -5.60 -37.94
CA TYR A 77 -4.99 -5.66 -38.96
C TYR A 77 -5.84 -4.38 -38.98
N ALA A 78 -6.31 -3.92 -37.82
CA ALA A 78 -7.09 -2.70 -37.73
C ALA A 78 -6.28 -1.47 -38.18
N LYS A 79 -5.01 -1.41 -37.78
CA LYS A 79 -4.11 -0.32 -38.19
C LYS A 79 -3.81 -0.32 -39.69
N ALA A 80 -3.63 -1.51 -40.29
CA ALA A 80 -3.38 -1.66 -41.73
C ALA A 80 -4.61 -1.29 -42.58
N ASN A 81 -5.82 -1.55 -42.08
CA ASN A 81 -7.08 -1.25 -42.76
C ASN A 81 -7.68 0.11 -42.39
N HIS A 82 -6.92 0.99 -41.72
CA HIS A 82 -7.40 2.30 -41.24
C HIS A 82 -8.70 2.25 -40.43
N GLN A 83 -8.92 1.15 -39.72
CA GLN A 83 -10.07 0.97 -38.84
C GLN A 83 -9.80 1.59 -37.46
N PRO A 84 -10.85 1.97 -36.70
CA PRO A 84 -10.68 2.40 -35.32
C PRO A 84 -10.00 1.31 -34.48
N ALA A 85 -9.28 1.72 -33.44
CA ALA A 85 -8.55 0.80 -32.58
C ALA A 85 -9.52 -0.28 -32.02
N PRO A 86 -9.20 -1.57 -32.19
CA PRO A 86 -10.09 -2.65 -31.74
C PRO A 86 -10.18 -2.63 -30.23
N ASN A 87 -11.32 -3.08 -29.69
CA ASN A 87 -11.49 -3.23 -28.25
C ASN A 87 -10.64 -4.41 -27.77
N VAL A 88 -9.42 -4.14 -27.30
CA VAL A 88 -8.53 -5.17 -26.78
C VAL A 88 -9.06 -5.67 -25.43
N PRO A 89 -9.16 -7.00 -25.22
CA PRO A 89 -9.51 -7.57 -23.92
C PRO A 89 -8.66 -7.00 -22.79
N PHE A 90 -9.26 -6.74 -21.64
CA PHE A 90 -8.59 -6.04 -20.55
C PHE A 90 -7.29 -6.73 -20.09
N VAL A 91 -7.27 -8.08 -20.09
CA VAL A 91 -6.11 -8.91 -19.76
C VAL A 91 -4.90 -8.70 -20.68
N TRP A 92 -5.13 -8.39 -21.96
CA TRP A 92 -4.08 -8.14 -22.96
C TRP A 92 -3.85 -6.65 -23.23
N SER A 93 -4.49 -5.77 -22.46
CA SER A 93 -4.43 -4.33 -22.67
C SER A 93 -3.17 -3.70 -22.06
N LEU A 94 -2.68 -2.60 -22.65
CA LEU A 94 -1.59 -1.80 -22.04
C LEU A 94 -2.05 -1.11 -20.75
N ARG A 95 -3.34 -0.76 -20.70
CA ARG A 95 -3.97 -0.13 -19.54
C ARG A 95 -3.81 -0.95 -18.27
N LEU A 96 -3.89 -2.29 -18.36
CA LEU A 96 -3.67 -3.16 -17.22
C LEU A 96 -2.20 -3.14 -16.75
N THR A 97 -1.24 -3.19 -17.69
CA THR A 97 0.19 -3.13 -17.34
C THR A 97 0.54 -1.79 -16.68
N ASP A 98 0.04 -0.68 -17.21
CA ASP A 98 0.27 0.67 -16.66
C ASP A 98 -0.39 0.82 -15.29
N TYR A 99 -1.61 0.30 -15.15
CA TYR A 99 -2.34 0.26 -13.88
C TYR A 99 -1.57 -0.52 -12.81
N ASN A 100 -1.04 -1.70 -13.15
CA ASN A 100 -0.28 -2.55 -12.23
C ASN A 100 1.00 -1.88 -11.71
N VAL A 101 1.70 -1.12 -12.56
CA VAL A 101 2.84 -0.30 -12.15
C VAL A 101 2.40 0.86 -11.25
N ALA A 102 1.31 1.53 -11.60
CA ALA A 102 0.79 2.64 -10.80
C ALA A 102 0.38 2.19 -9.39
N ILE A 103 -0.30 1.05 -9.25
CA ILE A 103 -0.73 0.54 -7.94
C ILE A 103 0.46 0.08 -7.08
N SER A 104 1.56 -0.43 -7.67
CA SER A 104 2.73 -0.85 -6.89
C SER A 104 3.54 0.35 -6.38
N VAL A 105 3.58 1.44 -7.13
CA VAL A 105 4.15 2.71 -6.66
C VAL A 105 3.25 3.35 -5.60
N LEU A 106 1.93 3.32 -5.81
CA LEU A 106 0.96 3.82 -4.83
C LEU A 106 1.00 3.02 -3.52
N SER A 107 1.11 1.69 -3.59
CA SER A 107 1.19 0.82 -2.41
C SER A 107 2.44 1.13 -1.59
N LEU A 108 3.57 1.41 -2.24
CA LEU A 108 4.79 1.86 -1.57
C LEU A 108 4.56 3.18 -0.83
N PHE A 109 3.95 4.18 -1.48
CA PHE A 109 3.67 5.46 -0.85
C PHE A 109 2.74 5.32 0.36
N VAL A 110 1.64 4.56 0.22
CA VAL A 110 0.71 4.28 1.31
C VAL A 110 1.41 3.57 2.46
N LEU A 111 2.32 2.63 2.18
CA LEU A 111 3.11 1.94 3.20
C LEU A 111 4.02 2.91 3.96
N LEU A 112 4.70 3.83 3.28
CA LEU A 112 5.55 4.85 3.91
C LEU A 112 4.73 5.79 4.81
N VAL A 113 3.59 6.29 4.31
CA VAL A 113 2.69 7.14 5.09
C VAL A 113 2.15 6.38 6.31
N LYS A 114 1.80 5.10 6.13
CA LYS A 114 1.36 4.22 7.21
C LYS A 114 2.44 4.03 8.27
N LEU A 115 3.68 3.78 7.88
CA LEU A 115 4.82 3.63 8.79
C LEU A 115 5.03 4.89 9.65
N ILE A 116 5.09 6.06 9.00
CA ILE A 116 5.27 7.34 9.70
C ILE A 116 4.07 7.62 10.61
N GLY A 117 2.85 7.39 10.12
CA GLY A 117 1.62 7.56 10.89
C GLY A 117 1.54 6.67 12.12
N PHE A 118 2.10 5.44 12.04
CA PHE A 118 2.20 4.53 13.18
C PHE A 118 3.23 5.02 14.23
N ILE A 119 4.39 5.52 13.79
CA ILE A 119 5.42 6.07 14.67
C ILE A 119 4.89 7.32 15.40
N MET A 120 4.26 8.24 14.65
CA MET A 120 3.69 9.48 15.19
C MET A 120 2.39 9.28 15.98
N ARG A 121 1.87 8.05 16.07
CA ARG A 121 0.60 7.71 16.75
C ARG A 121 -0.64 8.43 16.17
N VAL A 122 -0.57 8.90 14.94
CA VAL A 122 -1.67 9.58 14.21
C VAL A 122 -2.52 8.61 13.41
N TRP A 123 -2.02 7.40 13.13
CA TRP A 123 -2.76 6.38 12.38
C TRP A 123 -3.96 5.85 13.18
N THR A 124 -5.15 6.41 12.95
CA THR A 124 -6.40 5.98 13.59
C THR A 124 -7.07 4.85 12.80
N PRO A 125 -7.97 4.04 13.41
CA PRO A 125 -8.68 2.97 12.72
C PRO A 125 -9.48 3.45 11.50
N ILE A 126 -10.06 4.66 11.54
CA ILE A 126 -10.81 5.23 10.40
C ILE A 126 -9.91 5.51 9.19
N LEU A 127 -8.72 6.07 9.41
CA LEU A 127 -7.71 6.23 8.35
C LEU A 127 -7.25 4.86 7.84
N GLY A 128 -7.06 3.91 8.75
CA GLY A 128 -6.75 2.53 8.40
C GLY A 128 -7.80 1.89 7.49
N VAL A 129 -9.10 2.06 7.78
CA VAL A 129 -10.19 1.56 6.94
C VAL A 129 -10.15 2.21 5.56
N PHE A 130 -10.03 3.53 5.48
CA PHE A 130 -10.02 4.25 4.21
C PHE A 130 -8.90 3.76 3.28
N PHE A 131 -7.65 3.74 3.75
CA PHE A 131 -6.53 3.30 2.94
C PHE A 131 -6.58 1.80 2.64
N SER A 132 -6.97 0.96 3.60
CA SER A 132 -7.07 -0.49 3.37
C SER A 132 -8.18 -0.82 2.36
N LEU A 133 -9.30 -0.10 2.40
CA LEU A 133 -10.40 -0.26 1.44
C LEU A 133 -9.96 0.18 0.05
N ALA A 134 -9.35 1.36 -0.08
CA ALA A 134 -8.85 1.86 -1.36
C ALA A 134 -7.86 0.89 -2.00
N MET A 135 -6.88 0.40 -1.23
CA MET A 135 -5.91 -0.58 -1.73
C MET A 135 -6.58 -1.92 -2.08
N THR A 136 -7.52 -2.39 -1.26
CA THR A 136 -8.27 -3.63 -1.55
C THR A 136 -9.02 -3.55 -2.88
N VAL A 137 -9.74 -2.45 -3.12
CA VAL A 137 -10.47 -2.24 -4.37
C VAL A 137 -9.51 -2.22 -5.55
N MET A 138 -8.40 -1.49 -5.43
CA MET A 138 -7.42 -1.39 -6.51
C MET A 138 -6.76 -2.73 -6.84
N TYR A 139 -6.35 -3.49 -5.82
CA TYR A 139 -5.77 -4.82 -6.03
C TYR A 139 -6.80 -5.83 -6.55
N THR A 140 -8.08 -5.70 -6.19
CA THR A 140 -9.14 -6.53 -6.75
C THR A 140 -9.27 -6.33 -8.26
N VAL A 141 -9.24 -5.07 -8.73
CA VAL A 141 -9.24 -4.75 -10.17
C VAL A 141 -7.99 -5.32 -10.86
N SER A 142 -6.82 -5.25 -10.23
CA SER A 142 -5.58 -5.82 -10.76
C SER A 142 -5.65 -7.35 -10.92
N VAL A 143 -6.13 -8.05 -9.88
CA VAL A 143 -6.30 -9.51 -9.90
C VAL A 143 -7.31 -9.90 -10.97
N TYR A 144 -8.48 -9.23 -11.01
CA TYR A 144 -9.49 -9.46 -12.04
C TYR A 144 -8.95 -9.22 -13.45
N GLY A 145 -8.16 -8.16 -13.66
CA GLY A 145 -7.55 -7.89 -14.95
C GLY A 145 -6.55 -8.95 -15.39
N GLN A 146 -5.68 -9.42 -14.49
CA GLN A 146 -4.63 -10.39 -14.82
C GLN A 146 -5.17 -11.79 -15.14
N MET A 147 -6.28 -12.21 -14.51
CA MET A 147 -6.95 -13.48 -14.80
C MET A 147 -8.17 -13.35 -15.72
N GLY A 148 -8.46 -12.12 -16.18
CA GLY A 148 -9.72 -11.76 -16.79
C GLY A 148 -10.04 -12.51 -18.09
N PRO A 149 -11.31 -12.48 -18.51
CA PRO A 149 -11.73 -13.14 -19.74
C PRO A 149 -11.26 -12.40 -20.99
N ASP A 150 -11.11 -13.15 -22.07
CA ASP A 150 -11.01 -12.66 -23.44
C ASP A 150 -12.08 -13.38 -24.29
N TYR A 151 -13.11 -12.61 -24.66
CA TYR A 151 -14.23 -13.01 -25.51
C TYR A 151 -14.25 -12.21 -26.82
N TYR A 152 -13.09 -11.71 -27.26
CA TYR A 152 -13.05 -10.91 -28.47
C TYR A 152 -13.38 -11.74 -29.71
N ASP A 153 -12.81 -12.94 -29.81
CA ASP A 153 -13.12 -13.92 -30.86
C ASP A 153 -14.17 -14.94 -30.38
N PRO A 154 -15.39 -14.97 -30.96
CA PRO A 154 -16.40 -15.97 -30.63
C PRO A 154 -15.98 -17.41 -30.94
N ALA A 155 -15.02 -17.63 -31.84
CA ALA A 155 -14.51 -18.96 -32.17
C ALA A 155 -13.56 -19.50 -31.08
N HIS A 156 -12.88 -18.62 -30.35
CA HIS A 156 -11.90 -18.97 -29.31
C HIS A 156 -12.19 -18.24 -27.98
N PRO A 157 -13.36 -18.49 -27.35
CA PRO A 157 -13.73 -17.82 -26.11
C PRO A 157 -12.88 -18.32 -24.94
N SER A 158 -12.32 -17.38 -24.19
CA SER A 158 -11.43 -17.68 -23.07
C SER A 158 -11.93 -17.02 -21.79
N PRO A 159 -12.56 -17.76 -20.87
CA PRO A 159 -13.11 -17.18 -19.65
C PRO A 159 -12.03 -16.72 -18.66
N MET A 160 -10.81 -17.21 -18.82
CA MET A 160 -9.67 -16.92 -17.95
C MET A 160 -8.39 -17.01 -18.77
N ALA A 161 -7.40 -16.19 -18.42
CA ALA A 161 -6.06 -16.23 -19.00
C ALA A 161 -5.49 -17.67 -19.01
N TRP A 162 -5.04 -18.13 -20.18
CA TRP A 162 -4.66 -19.53 -20.39
C TRP A 162 -3.51 -20.01 -19.48
N TYR A 163 -2.54 -19.13 -19.17
CA TYR A 163 -1.38 -19.49 -18.33
C TYR A 163 -1.76 -19.61 -16.85
N ILE A 164 -2.88 -19.03 -16.43
CA ILE A 164 -3.46 -19.24 -15.09
C ILE A 164 -4.28 -20.55 -15.07
N ARG A 165 -5.03 -20.83 -16.15
CA ARG A 165 -5.91 -21.99 -16.25
C ARG A 165 -5.17 -23.31 -16.46
N TYR A 166 -4.21 -23.33 -17.38
CA TYR A 166 -3.50 -24.53 -17.81
C TYR A 166 -2.05 -24.57 -17.32
N GLY A 167 -1.55 -23.48 -16.74
CA GLY A 167 -0.14 -23.36 -16.34
C GLY A 167 0.81 -23.09 -17.51
N CYS A 168 2.11 -23.24 -17.26
CA CYS A 168 3.16 -22.87 -18.20
C CYS A 168 3.64 -23.97 -19.16
N TRP A 169 3.00 -25.14 -19.17
CA TRP A 169 3.37 -26.23 -20.09
C TRP A 169 3.26 -25.85 -21.59
N PRO A 170 2.25 -25.06 -22.05
CA PRO A 170 2.13 -24.72 -23.47
C PRO A 170 3.28 -23.84 -23.99
N ALA A 171 4.02 -23.19 -23.10
CA ALA A 171 5.11 -22.27 -23.43
C ALA A 171 6.49 -22.93 -23.57
N VAL A 172 6.62 -24.24 -23.26
CA VAL A 172 7.93 -24.92 -23.19
C VAL A 172 8.66 -24.94 -24.53
N ASN A 173 7.92 -25.12 -25.63
CA ASN A 173 8.51 -25.29 -26.97
C ASN A 173 8.61 -23.98 -27.78
N PHE A 174 8.32 -22.83 -27.16
CA PHE A 174 8.32 -21.54 -27.86
C PHE A 174 9.67 -20.81 -27.74
N PRO A 175 10.09 -20.08 -28.79
CA PRO A 175 11.31 -19.29 -28.78
C PRO A 175 11.21 -18.11 -27.78
N ASN A 176 12.35 -17.46 -27.51
CA ASN A 176 12.49 -16.29 -26.63
C ASN A 176 12.19 -16.58 -25.15
N ASN A 177 12.60 -17.74 -24.64
CA ASN A 177 12.44 -18.14 -23.24
C ASN A 177 11.00 -17.92 -22.72
N ALA A 178 10.01 -18.34 -23.53
CA ALA A 178 8.60 -18.17 -23.22
C ALA A 178 8.19 -18.81 -21.88
N LEU A 179 8.87 -19.89 -21.48
CA LEU A 179 8.69 -20.52 -20.18
C LEU A 179 9.05 -19.56 -19.02
N GLY A 180 10.17 -18.84 -19.14
CA GLY A 180 10.56 -17.81 -18.17
C GLY A 180 9.52 -16.70 -18.10
N SER A 181 9.10 -16.18 -19.25
CA SER A 181 8.04 -15.18 -19.37
C SER A 181 6.72 -15.63 -18.71
N CYS A 182 6.31 -16.89 -18.93
CA CYS A 182 5.11 -17.44 -18.31
C CYS A 182 5.24 -17.55 -16.78
N ARG A 183 6.38 -18.03 -16.28
CA ARG A 183 6.64 -18.12 -14.83
C ARG A 183 6.62 -16.74 -14.18
N MET A 184 7.14 -15.72 -14.86
CA MET A 184 7.08 -14.34 -14.39
C MET A 184 5.64 -13.81 -14.33
N ALA A 185 4.82 -14.09 -15.34
CA ALA A 185 3.40 -13.70 -15.36
C ALA A 185 2.58 -14.39 -14.26
N VAL A 186 2.80 -15.70 -14.04
CA VAL A 186 2.17 -16.44 -12.94
C VAL A 186 2.68 -15.93 -11.59
N GLY A 187 3.97 -15.61 -11.49
CA GLY A 187 4.58 -15.02 -10.30
C GLY A 187 3.99 -13.66 -9.95
N SER A 188 3.84 -12.74 -10.91
CA SER A 188 3.21 -11.44 -10.66
C SER A 188 1.76 -11.59 -10.21
N TYR A 189 1.02 -12.51 -10.83
CA TYR A 189 -0.34 -12.82 -10.40
C TYR A 189 -0.38 -13.33 -8.96
N ALA A 190 0.46 -14.32 -8.61
CA ALA A 190 0.51 -14.89 -7.27
C ALA A 190 0.83 -13.83 -6.19
N VAL A 191 1.81 -12.95 -6.46
CA VAL A 191 2.15 -11.86 -5.54
C VAL A 191 1.01 -10.83 -5.42
N THR A 192 0.27 -10.54 -6.50
CA THR A 192 -0.90 -9.65 -6.39
C THR A 192 -2.04 -10.23 -5.56
N VAL A 193 -2.30 -11.54 -5.66
CA VAL A 193 -3.29 -12.23 -4.82
C VAL A 193 -2.86 -12.21 -3.36
N TYR A 194 -1.57 -12.45 -3.09
CA TYR A 194 -0.98 -12.30 -1.75
C TYR A 194 -1.17 -10.89 -1.18
N MET A 195 -0.90 -9.85 -1.97
CA MET A 195 -1.10 -8.46 -1.54
C MET A 195 -2.58 -8.14 -1.30
N LEU A 196 -3.49 -8.64 -2.15
CA LEU A 196 -4.94 -8.51 -1.92
C LEU A 196 -5.35 -9.15 -0.59
N ALA A 197 -4.85 -10.35 -0.29
CA ALA A 197 -5.15 -11.03 0.98
C ALA A 197 -4.67 -10.24 2.20
N ILE A 198 -3.49 -9.61 2.12
CA ILE A 198 -2.98 -8.76 3.19
C ILE A 198 -3.86 -7.53 3.38
N TYR A 199 -4.21 -6.81 2.30
CA TYR A 199 -5.05 -5.63 2.43
C TYR A 199 -6.46 -5.96 2.91
N LEU A 200 -7.01 -7.11 2.54
CA LEU A 200 -8.26 -7.63 3.11
C LEU A 200 -8.12 -7.91 4.61
N ALA A 201 -7.03 -8.55 5.04
CA ALA A 201 -6.78 -8.77 6.47
C ALA A 201 -6.66 -7.44 7.23
N CYS A 202 -5.97 -6.45 6.66
CA CYS A 202 -5.88 -5.10 7.22
C CYS A 202 -7.24 -4.40 7.27
N LEU A 203 -8.07 -4.54 6.24
CA LEU A 203 -9.41 -3.97 6.18
C LEU A 203 -10.31 -4.60 7.24
N VAL A 204 -10.37 -5.93 7.31
CA VAL A 204 -11.15 -6.65 8.33
C VAL A 204 -10.70 -6.27 9.73
N TYR A 205 -9.39 -6.19 9.97
CA TYR A 205 -8.86 -5.78 11.26
C TYR A 205 -9.20 -4.32 11.59
N ALA A 206 -9.10 -3.41 10.63
CA ALA A 206 -9.44 -2.01 10.82
C ALA A 206 -10.94 -1.81 11.12
N VAL A 207 -11.82 -2.51 10.40
CA VAL A 207 -13.27 -2.52 10.63
C VAL A 207 -13.60 -3.12 12.00
N TYR A 208 -12.97 -4.23 12.38
CA TYR A 208 -13.15 -4.83 13.70
C TYR A 208 -12.79 -3.86 14.83
N ASN A 209 -11.70 -3.11 14.70
CA ASN A 209 -11.33 -2.07 15.66
C ASN A 209 -12.25 -0.85 15.62
N MET A 210 -13.04 -0.66 14.55
CA MET A 210 -14.05 0.39 14.45
C MET A 210 -15.36 0.00 15.16
N ILE A 211 -15.65 -1.27 15.42
CA ILE A 211 -16.89 -1.68 16.10
C ILE A 211 -16.76 -1.52 17.63
N PRO A 212 -17.61 -0.71 18.30
CA PRO A 212 -17.54 -0.47 19.75
C PRO A 212 -17.85 -1.74 20.56
N THR A 213 -17.05 -2.04 21.60
CA THR A 213 -17.31 -3.18 22.50
C THR A 213 -18.52 -2.91 23.42
N ALA A 214 -19.08 -3.95 24.01
CA ALA A 214 -20.18 -3.81 24.97
C ALA A 214 -19.78 -2.93 26.17
N GLU A 215 -18.59 -3.17 26.73
CA GLU A 215 -18.03 -2.41 27.85
C GLU A 215 -17.81 -0.92 27.51
N GLU A 216 -17.24 -0.61 26.33
CA GLU A 216 -17.08 0.78 25.88
C GLU A 216 -18.44 1.48 25.70
N LYS A 217 -19.47 0.74 25.25
CA LYS A 217 -20.83 1.28 25.14
C LYS A 217 -21.41 1.58 26.52
N GLU A 218 -21.11 0.78 27.54
CA GLU A 218 -21.54 1.00 28.92
C GLU A 218 -20.85 2.21 29.56
N GLU A 219 -19.53 2.36 29.39
CA GLU A 219 -18.82 3.56 29.84
C GLU A 219 -19.32 4.83 29.16
N ILE A 220 -19.63 4.76 27.86
CA ILE A 220 -20.20 5.88 27.11
C ILE A 220 -21.61 6.22 27.62
N LYS A 221 -22.41 5.22 27.98
CA LYS A 221 -23.73 5.41 28.61
C LYS A 221 -23.60 6.02 30.01
N ALA A 222 -22.67 5.53 30.84
CA ALA A 222 -22.42 6.04 32.18
C ALA A 222 -21.94 7.51 32.15
N LYS A 223 -21.01 7.86 31.26
CA LYS A 223 -20.57 9.25 31.06
C LYS A 223 -21.69 10.17 30.56
N LYS A 224 -22.62 9.63 29.76
CA LYS A 224 -23.80 10.37 29.31
C LYS A 224 -24.80 10.59 30.44
N ALA A 225 -25.03 9.59 31.29
CA ALA A 225 -25.89 9.73 32.46
C ALA A 225 -25.33 10.80 33.40
N MET A 226 -24.03 10.75 33.69
CA MET A 226 -23.37 11.73 34.56
C MET A 226 -23.39 13.16 33.99
N LYS A 227 -23.29 13.32 32.65
CA LYS A 227 -23.32 14.65 32.00
C LYS A 227 -24.75 15.18 31.75
N GLY A 228 -25.76 14.32 31.74
CA GLY A 228 -27.16 14.70 31.58
C GLY A 228 -27.74 15.39 32.81
N ASP A 229 -27.25 15.03 34.00
CA ASP A 229 -27.69 15.65 35.26
C ASP A 229 -27.18 17.08 35.42
N ASP A 230 -25.96 17.38 34.97
CA ASP A 230 -25.39 18.75 35.04
C ASP A 230 -26.09 19.75 34.10
N ALA A 231 -26.70 19.29 33.00
CA ALA A 231 -27.38 20.13 32.02
C ALA A 231 -28.81 20.56 32.45
N SER A 232 -29.32 20.00 33.55
CA SER A 232 -30.65 20.33 34.08
C SER A 232 -30.62 21.45 35.13
N SER A 233 -29.44 21.98 35.47
CA SER A 233 -29.26 22.98 36.53
C SER A 233 -29.03 24.43 36.04
N GLU A 234 -29.02 24.70 34.73
CA GLU A 234 -28.75 26.05 34.24
C GLU A 234 -30.04 26.84 34.02
N ASN A 235 -30.73 27.14 35.11
CA ASN A 235 -31.67 28.27 35.22
C ASN A 235 -31.70 28.77 36.67
N GLY A 236 -30.81 29.74 36.95
CA GLY A 236 -30.94 30.73 38.02
C GLY A 236 -30.83 30.24 39.46
N VAL A 237 -29.70 30.53 40.10
CA VAL A 237 -29.58 31.32 41.35
C VAL A 237 -28.14 31.15 41.87
N VAL A 238 -27.48 32.28 42.11
CA VAL A 238 -26.23 32.35 42.87
C VAL A 238 -26.52 31.88 44.29
N SER A 239 -25.91 30.77 44.73
CA SER A 239 -25.74 30.51 46.16
C SER A 239 -24.47 29.72 46.43
N ASP A 240 -23.92 30.10 47.57
CA ASP A 240 -22.58 29.91 48.09
C ASP A 240 -22.30 28.46 48.54
N LYS A 241 -21.02 28.09 48.54
CA LYS A 241 -20.38 26.92 49.19
C LYS A 241 -21.02 25.54 48.98
N VAL A 242 -20.37 24.70 48.16
CA VAL A 242 -20.44 23.24 48.33
C VAL A 242 -19.04 22.65 48.36
N VAL A 243 -18.79 21.96 49.46
CA VAL A 243 -17.60 21.19 49.81
C VAL A 243 -17.30 20.18 48.72
N PHE A 244 -16.04 20.12 48.27
CA PHE A 244 -15.55 18.99 47.47
C PHE A 244 -15.48 17.75 48.37
N GLU A 245 -16.55 16.95 48.42
CA GLU A 245 -16.44 15.57 48.87
C GLU A 245 -15.77 14.75 47.75
N MET A 246 -14.48 14.47 47.92
CA MET A 246 -13.78 13.47 47.14
C MET A 246 -14.37 12.09 47.48
N VAL A 247 -15.23 11.57 46.62
CA VAL A 247 -15.60 10.15 46.66
C VAL A 247 -14.42 9.36 46.11
N SER A 248 -13.70 8.68 47.00
CA SER A 248 -12.61 7.76 46.67
C SER A 248 -13.13 6.57 45.83
N PRO A 249 -12.35 6.05 44.86
CA PRO A 249 -12.68 4.81 44.16
C PRO A 249 -12.64 3.61 45.14
N PRO A 250 -13.43 2.55 44.90
CA PRO A 250 -13.54 1.45 45.84
C PRO A 250 -12.24 0.66 45.97
N ASN A 251 -11.94 0.32 47.23
CA ASN A 251 -10.82 -0.48 47.72
C ASN A 251 -10.49 -1.68 46.81
N LYS A 252 -9.20 -1.81 46.45
CA LYS A 252 -8.58 -3.12 46.31
C LYS A 252 -7.89 -3.43 47.64
N GLU A 253 -8.41 -4.43 48.32
CA GLU A 253 -7.82 -4.98 49.54
C GLU A 253 -6.34 -5.30 49.35
N TYR A 254 -5.49 -4.69 50.17
CA TYR A 254 -4.16 -5.20 50.46
C TYR A 254 -3.89 -5.02 51.94
N TYR A 255 -3.52 -6.11 52.61
CA TYR A 255 -3.40 -6.22 54.06
C TYR A 255 -2.23 -5.40 54.64
N GLY A 256 -2.55 -4.62 55.69
CA GLY A 256 -1.84 -4.58 56.97
C GLY A 256 -0.55 -3.78 57.11
N VAL A 257 -0.62 -2.57 57.69
CA VAL A 257 0.46 -1.98 58.52
C VAL A 257 -0.17 -1.12 59.64
N PRO A 258 0.19 -1.26 60.94
CA PRO A 258 -0.31 -0.40 62.00
C PRO A 258 0.45 0.93 62.06
N GLN A 259 -0.29 1.98 62.41
CA GLN A 259 0.17 3.36 62.56
C GLN A 259 0.96 3.65 63.84
N GLN A 260 1.72 4.75 63.83
CA GLN A 260 2.03 5.73 64.90
C GLN A 260 3.00 6.75 64.27
N GLY A 261 3.01 8.07 64.46
CA GLY A 261 2.41 9.08 65.34
C GLY A 261 3.20 10.40 65.09
N PRO A 262 2.75 11.59 65.52
CA PRO A 262 3.05 12.86 64.84
C PRO A 262 3.87 13.86 65.67
N TYR A 263 4.92 14.53 65.14
CA TYR A 263 5.49 15.73 65.82
C TYR A 263 6.13 16.79 64.89
N THR A 264 5.56 17.99 65.01
CA THR A 264 6.06 19.39 64.98
C THR A 264 7.51 19.77 64.61
N PRO A 265 7.73 20.94 63.94
CA PRO A 265 9.04 21.49 63.59
C PRO A 265 9.57 22.56 64.58
N GLY A 266 10.90 22.61 64.77
CA GLY A 266 11.62 23.65 65.53
C GLY A 266 13.16 23.48 65.50
N PRO A 267 13.98 24.51 65.83
CA PRO A 267 15.03 25.03 64.93
C PRO A 267 16.50 25.01 65.47
N ASN A 268 17.45 25.43 64.61
CA ASN A 268 18.86 25.82 64.85
C ASN A 268 19.83 24.66 65.17
N SER A 269 21.11 24.62 64.78
CA SER A 269 22.07 25.61 64.28
C SER A 269 23.38 24.90 63.89
N GLN A 270 24.13 25.50 62.95
CA GLN A 270 25.60 25.55 62.87
C GLN A 270 26.41 24.24 62.77
N ALA A 271 27.13 24.07 61.65
CA ALA A 271 28.59 24.29 61.58
C ALA A 271 29.19 23.74 60.27
N GLN A 272 29.92 24.61 59.58
CA GLN A 272 30.91 24.35 58.52
C GLN A 272 32.02 23.41 59.06
N ARG A 273 32.75 22.54 58.33
CA ARG A 273 33.52 22.59 57.06
C ARG A 273 34.03 21.14 56.84
N GLY A 274 33.90 20.47 55.70
CA GLY A 274 34.66 20.61 54.43
C GLY A 274 35.30 19.25 54.06
N PRO A 275 36.08 19.11 52.97
CA PRO A 275 35.83 19.43 51.56
C PRO A 275 35.64 18.13 50.71
N PHE A 276 35.13 18.22 49.47
CA PHE A 276 35.66 17.55 48.25
C PHE A 276 34.70 17.74 47.05
N THR A 277 35.15 18.56 46.10
CA THR A 277 34.93 18.55 44.63
C THR A 277 33.59 18.10 44.00
N PRO A 278 32.87 19.01 43.31
CA PRO A 278 31.86 18.68 42.30
C PRO A 278 32.50 18.46 40.92
N GLY A 279 32.22 17.31 40.30
CA GLY A 279 32.42 17.11 38.86
C GLY A 279 31.24 17.72 38.07
N PRO A 280 31.48 18.50 37.00
CA PRO A 280 30.44 19.24 36.30
C PRO A 280 29.77 18.46 35.16
N TYR A 281 28.48 18.76 35.03
CA TYR A 281 27.61 18.61 33.88
C TYR A 281 28.29 18.92 32.53
N THR A 282 27.99 18.14 31.50
CA THR A 282 28.27 18.47 30.10
C THR A 282 26.98 18.88 29.37
N PRO A 283 26.94 20.10 28.80
CA PRO A 283 25.93 20.50 27.83
C PRO A 283 26.51 20.64 26.40
N SER A 284 25.65 20.33 25.42
CA SER A 284 25.52 21.00 24.10
C SER A 284 26.68 20.96 23.10
N HIS A 285 26.44 20.31 21.95
CA HIS A 285 27.17 20.59 20.71
C HIS A 285 26.30 21.37 19.72
N HIS A 286 26.70 22.63 19.48
CA HIS A 286 26.34 23.45 18.33
C HIS A 286 27.17 23.02 17.12
N GLY A 287 26.53 22.76 15.97
CA GLY A 287 27.18 22.56 14.68
C GLY A 287 27.09 23.84 13.83
N GLN A 288 28.25 24.43 13.54
CA GLN A 288 28.46 25.63 12.74
C GLN A 288 28.45 25.34 11.22
N PHE A 289 28.05 26.37 10.46
CA PHE A 289 27.93 26.44 9.00
C PHE A 289 29.24 26.98 8.39
N THR A 290 29.69 26.42 7.26
CA THR A 290 30.71 27.04 6.37
C THR A 290 30.46 26.61 4.91
N PRO A 291 30.31 27.54 3.95
CA PRO A 291 30.24 27.24 2.52
C PRO A 291 31.59 27.44 1.81
N GLY A 292 31.89 26.58 0.83
CA GLY A 292 33.06 26.68 -0.08
C GLY A 292 32.68 26.33 -1.53
N PRO A 293 33.47 26.74 -2.55
CA PRO A 293 32.97 27.43 -3.75
C PRO A 293 32.79 26.58 -5.03
N TYR A 294 32.14 27.19 -6.03
CA TYR A 294 31.70 26.65 -7.32
C TYR A 294 32.75 26.63 -8.45
N THR A 295 32.57 25.68 -9.39
CA THR A 295 32.87 25.63 -10.87
C THR A 295 34.28 25.29 -11.40
N PRO A 296 34.47 24.86 -12.68
CA PRO A 296 33.76 23.85 -13.50
C PRO A 296 34.70 22.94 -14.37
N ALA A 297 34.13 21.90 -15.01
CA ALA A 297 34.58 21.17 -16.23
C ALA A 297 35.92 20.39 -16.27
N ASN A 298 35.87 19.11 -16.72
CA ASN A 298 36.72 18.62 -17.82
C ASN A 298 36.32 17.24 -18.34
N GLN A 299 36.32 17.14 -19.68
CA GLN A 299 36.25 15.91 -20.48
C GLN A 299 37.54 15.09 -20.28
N GLY A 300 37.40 13.77 -20.12
CA GLY A 300 38.53 12.85 -20.03
C GLY A 300 38.38 11.69 -21.01
N GLN A 301 39.13 11.78 -22.12
CA GLN A 301 39.46 10.68 -23.03
C GLN A 301 39.93 9.43 -22.26
N PHE A 302 39.42 8.26 -22.64
CA PHE A 302 40.00 6.97 -22.26
C PHE A 302 40.81 6.41 -23.43
N THR A 303 42.13 6.39 -23.27
CA THR A 303 43.06 5.54 -24.01
C THR A 303 43.14 4.16 -23.36
N PRO A 304 42.99 3.04 -24.09
CA PRO A 304 43.17 1.70 -23.52
C PRO A 304 44.63 1.25 -23.55
N GLY A 305 45.13 0.80 -22.39
CA GLY A 305 46.36 0.01 -22.29
C GLY A 305 46.12 -1.47 -22.61
N PRO A 306 47.17 -2.26 -22.93
CA PRO A 306 47.04 -3.55 -23.60
C PRO A 306 46.74 -4.68 -22.61
N TYR A 307 46.56 -5.89 -23.13
CA TYR A 307 46.40 -7.19 -22.43
C TYR A 307 44.98 -7.56 -21.93
N ALA A 308 44.09 -7.97 -22.85
CA ALA A 308 43.13 -9.06 -22.64
C ALA A 308 42.65 -9.64 -23.99
N PRO A 309 42.35 -10.95 -24.11
CA PRO A 309 42.23 -11.66 -25.39
C PRO A 309 40.88 -11.42 -26.09
N ALA A 310 40.91 -11.49 -27.42
CA ALA A 310 39.80 -11.25 -28.33
C ALA A 310 38.59 -12.19 -28.10
N GLN A 311 37.42 -11.60 -27.82
CA GLN A 311 36.13 -12.21 -28.14
C GLN A 311 35.51 -11.47 -29.32
N GLN A 312 35.18 -12.22 -30.36
CA GLN A 312 34.45 -11.74 -31.53
C GLN A 312 33.09 -11.19 -31.10
N GLY A 313 32.95 -9.87 -31.12
CA GLY A 313 31.67 -9.21 -30.90
C GLY A 313 30.72 -9.48 -32.06
N GLN A 314 29.72 -10.33 -31.85
CA GLN A 314 28.49 -10.27 -32.62
C GLN A 314 27.80 -8.94 -32.29
N PHE A 315 27.74 -8.04 -33.26
CA PHE A 315 26.87 -6.88 -33.25
C PHE A 315 25.43 -7.38 -33.12
N THR A 316 24.80 -7.18 -31.96
CA THR A 316 23.36 -7.41 -31.80
C THR A 316 22.63 -6.21 -32.42
N PRO A 317 21.80 -6.39 -33.46
CA PRO A 317 20.99 -5.30 -33.98
C PRO A 317 19.97 -4.89 -32.92
N GLY A 318 19.89 -3.60 -32.63
CA GLY A 318 18.84 -3.05 -31.77
C GLY A 318 17.43 -3.33 -32.30
N PRO A 319 16.39 -3.10 -31.49
CA PRO A 319 15.02 -3.50 -31.82
C PRO A 319 14.54 -2.86 -33.13
N TYR A 320 14.12 -3.70 -34.08
CA TYR A 320 13.59 -3.26 -35.37
C TYR A 320 12.34 -2.40 -35.15
N THR A 321 12.35 -1.20 -35.73
CA THR A 321 11.14 -0.36 -35.80
C THR A 321 10.03 -1.08 -36.61
N PRO A 322 8.75 -0.75 -36.40
CA PRO A 322 7.64 -1.38 -37.14
C PRO A 322 7.78 -1.31 -38.67
N ARG A 323 8.48 -0.28 -39.18
CA ARG A 323 8.77 -0.11 -40.60
C ARG A 323 9.70 -1.19 -41.14
N THR A 324 10.66 -1.64 -40.34
CA THR A 324 11.63 -2.67 -40.74
C THR A 324 11.04 -4.08 -40.69
N GLN A 325 10.06 -4.33 -39.82
CA GLN A 325 9.34 -5.61 -39.79
C GLN A 325 8.45 -5.82 -41.02
N ALA A 326 7.82 -4.74 -41.52
CA ALA A 326 7.02 -4.79 -42.74
C ALA A 326 7.87 -5.17 -43.98
N PHE A 327 9.07 -4.60 -44.10
CA PHE A 327 9.99 -4.94 -45.20
C PHE A 327 10.45 -6.40 -45.17
N ASN A 328 10.82 -6.94 -43.99
CA ASN A 328 11.22 -8.35 -43.86
C ASN A 328 10.10 -9.35 -44.19
N SER A 329 8.83 -8.94 -44.08
CA SER A 329 7.68 -9.77 -44.47
C SER A 329 7.39 -9.76 -45.98
N LEU A 330 7.82 -8.71 -46.69
CA LEU A 330 7.63 -8.55 -48.14
C LEU A 330 8.75 -9.22 -48.95
N ASP A 331 9.98 -9.23 -48.43
CA ASP A 331 11.15 -9.83 -49.09
C ASP A 331 11.01 -11.34 -49.36
N ARG A 332 10.14 -12.03 -48.60
CA ARG A 332 9.86 -13.46 -48.80
C ARG A 332 8.80 -13.76 -49.87
N ARG A 333 8.25 -12.76 -50.57
CA ARG A 333 7.11 -12.95 -51.49
C ARG A 333 7.24 -12.32 -52.87
N LEU A 334 8.40 -11.79 -53.26
CA LEU A 334 8.59 -11.34 -54.64
C LEU A 334 9.13 -12.51 -55.50
N PRO A 335 8.37 -13.04 -56.47
CA PRO A 335 8.96 -13.90 -57.49
C PRO A 335 9.95 -13.06 -58.29
N LEU A 336 11.18 -13.56 -58.40
CA LEU A 336 12.22 -12.98 -59.26
C LEU A 336 11.67 -12.88 -60.68
N ARG A 337 11.65 -11.67 -61.23
CA ARG A 337 11.39 -11.44 -62.65
C ARG A 337 12.54 -12.09 -63.41
N SER A 338 12.26 -13.21 -64.07
CA SER A 338 13.14 -13.82 -65.06
C SER A 338 13.12 -12.93 -66.30
N ASP A 339 14.26 -12.31 -66.60
CA ASP A 339 14.56 -11.80 -67.94
C ASP A 339 15.03 -12.93 -68.85
#